data_AF-A0A821J4R0-F1
#
_entry.id   AF-A0A821J4R0-F1
#
_cell.length_a   1.000
_cell.length_b   1.000
_cell.length_c   1.000
_cell.angle_alpha   90.00
_cell.angle_beta   90.00
_cell.angle_gamma   90.00
#
_symmetry.space_group_name_H-M   'P 1'
#
loop_
_entity.id
_entity.type
_entity.pdbx_description
1 polymer ?
#
loop_
_entity_poly.entity_id
_entity_poly.type
_entity_poly.pdbx_seq_one_letter_code
_entity_poly.pdbx_strand_id
1 'polypeptide(L)' 'MSLIWYYHPKHSELPARVKEHFLPNEVLASKYWDCVNVACIEDKCYVLNANEYNR' A
#
# COMPACT_ATOMS: atom_id res chain seq x y z
N MET A 1 -13.99 0.32 12.62
CA MET A 1 -14.03 -0.36 11.30
C MET A 1 -12.70 -1.08 11.16
N SER A 2 -12.69 -2.36 10.77
CA SER A 2 -11.43 -3.11 10.60
C SER A 2 -10.84 -2.87 9.21
N LEU A 3 -9.53 -2.67 9.11
CA LEU A 3 -8.81 -2.55 7.85
C LEU A 3 -7.52 -3.37 7.83
N ILE A 4 -6.99 -3.58 6.63
CA ILE A 4 -5.67 -4.16 6.39
C ILE A 4 -4.76 -3.07 5.82
N TRP A 5 -3.56 -2.96 6.35
CA TRP A 5 -2.61 -1.95 5.92
C TRP A 5 -1.86 -2.34 4.64
N TYR A 6 -1.70 -1.36 3.76
CA TYR A 6 -0.77 -1.40 2.64
C TYR A 6 0.37 -0.43 2.91
N TYR A 7 1.59 -0.77 2.50
CA TYR A 7 2.76 0.05 2.76
C TYR A 7 3.40 0.52 1.47
N HIS A 8 3.71 1.81 1.39
CA HIS A 8 4.61 2.31 0.36
C HIS A 8 5.99 1.66 0.55
N PRO A 9 6.69 1.21 -0.52
CA PRO A 9 7.98 0.53 -0.42
C PRO A 9 9.01 1.28 0.43
N LYS A 10 8.98 2.62 0.40
CA LYS A 10 9.80 3.49 1.28
C LYS A 10 9.71 3.13 2.77
N HIS A 11 8.54 2.74 3.27
CA HIS A 11 8.28 2.39 4.67
C HIS A 11 8.62 0.94 5.04
N SER A 12 9.02 0.11 4.06
CA SER A 12 9.46 -1.26 4.33
C SER A 12 10.92 -1.31 4.76
N GLU A 13 11.33 -2.43 5.35
CA GLU A 13 12.74 -2.73 5.67
C GLU A 13 13.54 -3.25 4.45
N LEU A 14 12.98 -3.17 3.23
CA LEU A 14 13.65 -3.64 2.03
C LEU A 14 14.97 -2.87 1.78
N PRO A 15 15.99 -3.52 1.19
CA PRO A 15 17.22 -2.84 0.79
C PRO A 15 16.94 -1.68 -0.19
N ALA A 16 17.73 -0.60 -0.12
CA ALA A 16 17.55 0.57 -1.00
C ALA A 16 17.53 0.19 -2.49
N ARG A 17 18.47 -0.66 -2.92
CA ARG A 17 18.52 -1.21 -4.30
C ARG A 17 17.22 -1.89 -4.74
N VAL A 18 16.48 -2.49 -3.81
CA VAL A 18 15.21 -3.16 -4.11
C VAL A 18 14.08 -2.12 -4.20
N LYS A 19 14.10 -1.10 -3.32
CA LYS A 19 13.14 0.01 -3.33
C LYS A 19 13.18 0.83 -4.63
N GLU A 20 14.33 0.90 -5.31
CA GLU A 20 14.50 1.60 -6.59
C GLU A 20 13.74 0.95 -7.76
N HIS A 21 13.37 -0.33 -7.65
CA HIS A 21 12.63 -1.03 -8.69
C HIS A 21 11.11 -0.82 -8.64
N PHE A 22 10.59 -0.21 -7.56
CA PHE A 22 9.16 0.01 -7.40
C PHE A 22 8.67 1.24 -8.17
N LEU A 23 7.45 1.17 -8.67
CA LEU A 23 6.79 2.32 -9.28
C LEU A 23 6.34 3.34 -8.22
N PRO A 24 6.18 4.63 -8.57
CA PRO A 24 5.84 5.69 -7.61
C PRO A 24 4.57 5.47 -6.78
N ASN A 25 3.57 4.78 -7.34
CA ASN A 25 2.28 4.50 -6.69
C ASN A 25 2.13 3.03 -6.27
N GLU A 26 3.22 2.27 -6.35
CA GLU A 26 3.19 0.86 -5.97
C GLU A 26 3.08 0.71 -4.46
N VAL A 27 2.25 -0.24 -4.01
CA VAL A 27 2.01 -0.51 -2.59
C VAL A 27 2.15 -1.99 -2.30
N LEU A 28 2.73 -2.28 -1.15
CA LEU A 28 2.94 -3.64 -0.65
C LEU A 28 1.76 -4.06 0.22
N ALA A 29 1.10 -5.16 -0.14
CA ALA A 29 0.08 -5.77 0.70
C ALA A 29 0.70 -6.36 1.97
N SER A 30 0.07 -6.10 3.13
CA SER A 30 0.46 -6.72 4.40
C SER A 30 -0.63 -7.64 4.93
N LYS A 31 -0.31 -8.39 5.99
CA LYS A 31 -1.29 -9.12 6.80
C LYS A 31 -1.65 -8.38 8.10
N TYR A 32 -1.26 -7.10 8.22
CA TYR A 32 -1.47 -6.34 9.45
C TYR A 32 -2.89 -5.78 9.49
N TRP A 33 -3.65 -6.24 10.48
CA TRP A 33 -5.03 -5.86 10.73
C TRP A 33 -5.11 -4.84 11.85
N ASP A 34 -6.00 -3.87 11.70
CA ASP A 34 -6.20 -2.82 12.70
C ASP A 34 -7.63 -2.28 12.70
N CYS A 35 -7.99 -1.55 13.75
CA CYS A 35 -9.26 -0.87 13.94
C CYS A 35 -9.05 0.63 14.10
N VAL A 36 -9.38 1.40 13.07
CA VAL A 36 -9.33 2.87 13.11
C VAL A 36 -10.71 3.50 13.18
N ASN A 37 -10.75 4.74 13.65
CA ASN A 37 -11.94 5.59 13.61
C ASN A 37 -12.24 5.93 12.13
N VAL A 38 -13.51 5.84 11.74
CA VAL A 38 -13.98 6.18 10.39
C VAL A 38 -13.74 7.66 10.08
N ALA A 39 -13.69 8.51 11.11
CA ALA A 39 -13.32 9.92 10.95
C ALA A 39 -11.89 10.14 10.44
N CYS A 40 -11.03 9.12 10.44
CA CYS A 40 -9.66 9.18 9.90
C CYS A 40 -9.59 8.89 8.39
N ILE A 41 -10.70 8.59 7.72
CA ILE A 41 -10.72 8.34 6.27
C ILE A 41 -10.75 9.69 5.54
N GLU A 42 -9.67 10.00 4.82
CA GLU A 42 -9.57 11.24 4.05
C GLU A 42 -10.24 11.14 2.67
N ASP A 43 -9.98 10.05 1.95
CA ASP A 43 -10.52 9.83 0.60
C ASP A 43 -10.61 8.34 0.26
N LYS A 44 -11.26 8.02 -0.87
CA LYS A 44 -11.33 6.70 -1.46
C LYS A 44 -10.26 6.54 -2.54
N CYS A 45 -9.68 5.35 -2.62
CA CYS A 45 -8.75 4.99 -3.68
C CYS A 45 -9.02 3.55 -4.17
N TYR A 46 -8.35 3.20 -5.27
CA TYR A 46 -8.39 1.85 -5.84
C TYR A 46 -6.98 1.28 -5.86
N VAL A 47 -6.85 0.04 -5.40
CA VAL A 47 -5.62 -0.75 -5.53
C VAL A 47 -5.87 -1.82 -6.57
N LEU A 48 -5.09 -1.78 -7.65
CA LEU A 48 -5.17 -2.71 -8.76
C LEU A 48 -3.98 -3.67 -8.70
N ASN A 49 -4.15 -4.87 -9.25
CA ASN A 49 -2.98 -5.73 -9.47
C ASN A 49 -2.13 -5.19 -10.63
N ALA A 50 -0.88 -5.64 -10.74
CA ALA A 50 0.05 -5.14 -11.76
C ALA A 50 -0.47 -5.34 -13.20
N ASN A 51 -1.23 -6.39 -13.47
CA ASN A 51 -1.78 -6.65 -14.81
C ASN A 51 -2.91 -5.69 -15.16
N GLU A 52 -3.67 -5.22 -14.18
CA GLU A 52 -4.75 -4.25 -14.36
C GLU A 52 -4.22 -2.82 -14.48
N TYR A 53 -3.20 -2.47 -13.70
CA TYR A 53 -2.60 -1.13 -13.72
C TYR A 53 -1.83 -0.84 -15.02
N ASN A 54 -1.23 -1.87 -15.64
CA ASN A 54 -0.43 -1.75 -16.86
C ASN A 54 -1.24 -1.90 -18.17
N ARG A 55 -2.57 -1.87 -18.11
CA ARG A 55 -3.46 -1.88 -19.29
C ARG A 55 -3.80 -0.46 -19.71
#